data_AF-B3EM54-F1
#
_entry.id   AF-B3EM54-F1
#
_cell.length_a   1.000
_cell.length_b   1.000
_cell.length_c   1.000
_cell.angle_alpha   90.00
_cell.angle_beta   90.00
_cell.angle_gamma   90.00
#
_symmetry.space_group_name_H-M   'P 1'
#
loop_
_entity.id
_entity.type
_entity.pdbx_description
1 polymer ?
#
loop_
_entity_poly.entity_id
_entity_poly.type
_entity_poly.pdbx_seq_one_letter_code
_entity_poly.pdbx_strand_id
1 'polypeptide(L)' 'MQNKAVDEIVFNFDAIVVQRSDPEALAVNLARQFYQQMRKQDFDQKQVLRVASELVGCLTENLEEYRKKILNQKE' A
#
# COMPACT_ATOMS: atom_id res chain seq x y z
N MET A 1 -3.16 34.67 -13.68
CA MET A 1 -2.83 33.23 -13.71
C MET A 1 -3.24 32.66 -12.36
N GLN A 2 -4.23 31.77 -12.34
CA GLN A 2 -4.80 31.20 -11.11
C GLN A 2 -3.85 30.11 -10.60
N ASN A 3 -3.34 30.26 -9.37
CA ASN A 3 -2.63 29.20 -8.66
C ASN A 3 -3.58 28.01 -8.52
N LYS A 4 -3.39 26.95 -9.30
CA LYS A 4 -3.98 25.65 -9.00
C LYS A 4 -3.32 25.17 -7.72
N ALA A 5 -4.05 25.16 -6.62
CA ALA A 5 -3.68 24.37 -5.46
C ALA A 5 -3.46 22.94 -5.95
N VAL A 6 -2.27 22.39 -5.73
CA VAL A 6 -2.03 20.97 -5.96
C VAL A 6 -2.83 20.27 -4.87
N ASP A 7 -3.87 19.52 -5.26
CA ASP A 7 -4.61 18.63 -4.36
C ASP A 7 -3.68 17.47 -3.97
N GLU A 8 -2.73 17.74 -3.09
CA GLU A 8 -1.81 16.74 -2.55
C GLU A 8 -2.52 15.96 -1.44
N ILE A 9 -2.65 14.65 -1.66
CA ILE A 9 -3.13 13.73 -0.63
C ILE A 9 -1.91 13.20 0.12
N VAL A 10 -1.79 13.56 1.39
CA VAL A 10 -0.73 13.05 2.26
C VAL A 10 -1.18 11.74 2.91
N PHE A 11 -0.51 10.65 2.58
CA PHE A 11 -0.79 9.33 3.13
C PHE A 11 0.24 8.96 4.20
N ASN A 12 -0.18 9.00 5.47
CA ASN A 12 0.68 8.69 6.60
C ASN A 12 0.23 7.39 7.29
N PHE A 13 1.14 6.45 7.44
CA PHE A 13 0.95 5.32 8.34
C PHE A 13 1.36 5.75 9.75
N ASP A 14 0.46 5.56 10.72
CA ASP A 14 0.84 5.66 12.12
C ASP A 14 1.76 4.49 12.45
N ALA A 15 2.67 4.64 13.43
CA ALA A 15 3.60 3.57 13.78
C ALA A 15 2.87 2.25 14.10
N ILE A 16 3.08 1.22 13.29
CA ILE A 16 2.55 -0.12 13.52
C ILE A 16 3.57 -0.90 14.34
N VAL A 17 3.22 -1.23 15.59
CA VAL A 17 4.05 -2.06 16.45
C VAL A 17 3.49 -3.48 16.45
N VAL A 18 4.27 -4.42 15.94
CA VAL A 18 3.96 -5.86 15.92
C VAL A 18 5.17 -6.66 16.38
N GLN A 19 4.92 -7.84 16.94
CA GLN A 19 6.01 -8.76 17.25
C GLN A 19 6.60 -9.30 15.95
N ARG A 20 7.94 -9.40 15.89
CA ARG A 20 8.67 -9.86 14.69
C ARG A 20 8.24 -11.25 14.20
N SER A 21 7.74 -12.09 15.10
CA SER A 21 7.26 -13.45 14.81
C SER A 21 5.86 -13.50 14.21
N ASP A 22 5.16 -12.37 14.07
CA ASP A 22 3.77 -12.32 13.59
C ASP A 22 3.60 -11.40 12.36
N PRO A 23 4.03 -11.86 11.18
CA PRO A 23 3.87 -11.12 9.92
C PRO A 23 2.40 -11.01 9.49
N GLU A 24 1.53 -11.92 9.93
CA GLU A 24 0.10 -11.87 9.61
C GLU A 24 -0.56 -10.69 10.33
N ALA A 25 -0.26 -10.49 11.61
CA ALA A 25 -0.70 -9.31 12.35
C ALA A 25 -0.19 -8.00 11.73
N LEU A 26 1.02 -7.99 11.17
CA LEU A 26 1.53 -6.84 10.43
C LEU A 26 0.64 -6.52 9.21
N ALA A 27 0.36 -7.52 8.39
CA ALA A 27 -0.45 -7.37 7.18
C ALA A 27 -1.87 -6.88 7.51
N VAL A 28 -2.51 -7.46 8.53
CA VAL A 28 -3.85 -7.06 8.97
C VAL A 28 -3.87 -5.60 9.46
N ASN A 29 -2.88 -5.21 10.26
CA ASN A 29 -2.78 -3.83 10.76
C ASN A 29 -2.49 -2.83 9.64
N LEU A 30 -1.63 -3.18 8.68
CA LEU A 30 -1.37 -2.37 7.49
C LEU A 30 -2.64 -2.17 6.66
N ALA A 31 -3.40 -3.24 6.41
CA ALA A 31 -4.65 -3.15 5.66
C ALA A 31 -5.68 -2.28 6.37
N ARG A 32 -5.79 -2.39 7.71
CA ARG A 32 -6.69 -1.57 8.52
C ARG A 32 -6.31 -0.09 8.46
N GLN A 33 -5.03 0.23 8.67
CA GLN A 33 -4.56 1.61 8.58
C GLN A 33 -4.74 2.18 7.18
N PHE A 34 -4.46 1.38 6.15
CA PHE A 34 -4.66 1.80 4.77
C PHE A 34 -6.11 2.26 4.55
N TYR A 35 -7.08 1.42 4.92
CA TYR A 35 -8.49 1.77 4.78
C TYR A 35 -8.85 3.04 5.56
N GLN A 36 -8.41 3.15 6.82
CA GLN A 36 -8.69 4.32 7.66
C GLN A 36 -8.15 5.62 7.06
N GLN A 37 -6.91 5.60 6.53
CA GLN A 37 -6.30 6.77 5.92
C GLN A 37 -7.03 7.19 4.64
N MET A 38 -7.40 6.24 3.79
CA MET A 38 -8.22 6.54 2.61
C MET A 38 -9.55 7.20 2.99
N ARG A 39 -10.21 6.70 4.04
CA ARG A 39 -11.46 7.30 4.54
C ARG A 39 -11.28 8.69 5.14
N LYS A 40 -10.13 9.00 5.76
CA LYS A 40 -9.80 10.34 6.26
C LYS A 40 -9.60 11.36 5.13
N GLN A 41 -9.28 10.89 3.93
CA GLN A 41 -9.09 11.69 2.72
C GLN A 41 -10.36 11.71 1.85
N ASP A 42 -11.52 11.37 2.43
CA ASP A 42 -12.84 11.35 1.77
C ASP A 42 -12.96 10.43 0.54
N PHE A 43 -12.11 9.40 0.43
CA PHE A 43 -12.26 8.41 -0.63
C PHE A 43 -13.52 7.56 -0.41
N ASP A 44 -14.31 7.42 -1.47
CA ASP A 44 -15.47 6.54 -1.49
C ASP A 44 -15.05 5.06 -1.58
N GLN A 45 -16.00 4.14 -1.37
CA GLN A 45 -15.71 2.70 -1.38
C GLN A 45 -15.14 2.20 -2.72
N LYS A 46 -15.58 2.76 -3.86
CA LYS A 46 -15.09 2.34 -5.19
C LYS A 46 -13.67 2.83 -5.41
N GLN A 47 -13.36 4.04 -4.97
CA GLN A 47 -12.02 4.60 -5.05
C GLN A 47 -11.05 3.83 -4.14
N VAL A 48 -11.45 3.50 -2.91
CA VAL A 48 -10.63 2.65 -2.02
C VAL A 48 -10.37 1.28 -2.63
N LEU A 49 -11.41 0.63 -3.18
CA LEU A 49 -11.26 -0.67 -3.83
C LEU A 49 -10.30 -0.58 -5.01
N ARG A 50 -10.42 0.45 -5.84
CA ARG A 50 -9.53 0.67 -6.99
C ARG A 50 -8.08 0.81 -6.54
N VAL A 51 -7.78 1.66 -5.56
CA VAL A 51 -6.40 1.82 -5.05
C VAL A 51 -5.86 0.53 -4.45
N ALA A 52 -6.68 -0.21 -3.70
CA ALA A 52 -6.26 -1.50 -3.15
C ALA A 52 -5.92 -2.52 -4.25
N SER A 53 -6.72 -2.58 -5.32
CA SER A 53 -6.46 -3.46 -6.47
C SER A 53 -5.17 -3.10 -7.19
N GLU A 54 -4.93 -1.81 -7.47
CA GLU A 54 -3.68 -1.34 -8.09
C GLU A 54 -2.47 -1.69 -7.19
N LEU A 55 -2.59 -1.48 -5.89
CA LEU A 55 -1.53 -1.78 -4.91
C LEU A 55 -1.19 -3.28 -4.89
N VAL A 56 -2.19 -4.17 -4.91
CA VAL A 56 -1.96 -5.61 -5.00
C VAL A 56 -1.31 -5.99 -6.32
N GLY A 57 -1.71 -5.39 -7.43
CA GLY A 57 -1.09 -5.58 -8.75
C GLY A 57 0.39 -5.23 -8.74
N CYS A 58 0.72 -3.99 -8.34
CA CYS A 58 2.11 -3.53 -8.26
C CYS A 58 2.97 -4.38 -7.31
N LEU A 59 2.43 -4.78 -6.15
CA LEU A 59 3.15 -5.66 -5.24
C LEU A 59 3.45 -7.02 -5.86
N THR A 60 2.46 -7.60 -6.55
CA THR A 60 2.61 -8.90 -7.20
C THR A 60 3.68 -8.84 -8.29
N GLU A 61 3.62 -7.81 -9.16
CA GLU A 61 4.61 -7.60 -10.22
C GLU A 61 6.03 -7.44 -9.66
N ASN A 62 6.21 -6.61 -8.63
CA ASN A 62 7.50 -6.41 -7.98
C ASN A 62 8.05 -7.71 -7.36
N LEU A 63 7.19 -8.52 -6.76
CA LEU A 63 7.58 -9.82 -6.18
C LEU A 63 7.96 -10.82 -7.27
N GLU A 64 7.26 -10.84 -8.40
CA GLU A 64 7.64 -11.67 -9.55
C GLU A 64 8.99 -11.26 -10.14
N GLU A 65 9.24 -9.97 -10.31
CA GLU A 65 10.54 -9.47 -10.77
C GLU A 65 11.66 -9.86 -9.80
N TYR A 66 11.42 -9.69 -8.50
CA TYR A 66 12.39 -10.08 -7.48
C TYR A 66 12.67 -11.59 -7.50
N ARG A 67 11.62 -12.41 -7.68
CA ARG A 67 11.76 -13.86 -7.83
C ARG A 67 12.59 -14.23 -9.06
N LYS A 68 12.34 -13.58 -10.21
CA LYS A 68 13.16 -13.79 -11.43
C LYS A 68 14.63 -13.44 -11.20
N LYS A 69 14.91 -12.33 -10.51
CA LYS A 69 16.29 -11.93 -10.14
C LYS A 69 16.98 -12.96 -9.25
N ILE A 70 16.30 -13.49 -8.24
CA ILE A 70 16.87 -14.53 -7.37
C ILE A 70 17.16 -15.82 -8.14
N LEU A 71 16.25 -16.24 -9.02
CA LEU A 71 16.40 -17.48 -9.78
C LEU A 71 17.54 -17.38 -10.81
N ASN A 72 17.66 -16.25 -11.50
CA ASN A 72 18.72 -16.03 -12.49
C ASN A 72 20.12 -15.77 -11.88
N GLN A 73 20.23 -15.58 -10.56
CA GLN A 73 21.51 -15.48 -9.85
C GLN A 73 22.04 -16.83 -9.35
N LYS A 74 21.24 -17.91 -9.49
CA LYS A 74 21.60 -19.28 -9.09
C LYS A 74 22.06 -20.17 -10.25
N GLU A 75 22.11 -19.63 -11.47
CA GLU A 75 22.71 -20.25 -12.66
C GLU A 75 24.07 -19.59 -12.95
#